data_AF-A0A536Z115-F1
#
_entry.id   AF-A0A536Z115-F1
#
_cell.length_a   1.000
_cell.length_b   1.000
_cell.length_c   1.000
_cell.angle_alpha   90.00
_cell.angle_beta   90.00
_cell.angle_gamma   90.00
#
_symmetry.space_group_name_H-M   'P 1'
#
loop_
_entity.id
_entity.type
_entity.pdbx_description
1 polymer ?
#
loop_
_entity_poly.entity_id
_entity_poly.type
_entity_poly.pdbx_seq_one_letter_code
_entity_poly.pdbx_strand_id
1 'polypeptide(L)'
;MSLNLPRSMPSRLTATCLIALGLLASCAAPPPPERPPAPSSELTFDAGVDYAIDDLLVQLRRLPAFSAAPGLLKKESDIPRGVIAVDPAIDGNTGQQTLASKALDSRLLQRASDKFAQFDVAAVNSAILGKAQYLLAATLTPIDAAKASATFRISLSLTDIKTGFVVAQSAARVRSEGVDTTPTPFYRDSPSLTKDRVVEGQIRTAQTPTGSAADEFYMSRLPINALISEGSNRYEAGNYAEALRYYETAAARPEGQQLRVLNGLYLANTQLGRTDDAEKAFAKIVALGLATNSLSVKFLFKPGSLDFLADPKISGAYAMWLRLVAREVAASKACLNIVGHTSHTGNEQFNERLSLQRAVSIQRKIETLAPETAGRLVSVGMGFPENLVGSGTDDLRDALDRRVEFKVRNC
;
A
#
# COMPACT_ATOMS: atom_id res chain seq x y z
N MET A 1 -71.95 62.90 39.25
CA MET A 1 -72.40 61.53 38.90
C MET A 1 -71.90 61.22 37.50
N SER A 2 -71.46 59.99 37.28
CA SER A 2 -71.04 59.39 35.98
C SER A 2 -69.57 59.49 35.58
N LEU A 3 -68.80 58.55 36.15
CA LEU A 3 -67.93 57.55 35.50
C LEU A 3 -66.79 57.99 34.56
N ASN A 4 -65.58 57.71 35.05
CA ASN A 4 -64.29 57.68 34.36
C ASN A 4 -64.25 56.67 33.20
N LEU A 5 -63.73 57.12 32.05
CA LEU A 5 -63.19 56.27 30.98
C LEU A 5 -61.65 56.36 31.00
N PRO A 6 -60.90 55.24 30.93
CA PRO A 6 -59.45 55.29 30.85
C PRO A 6 -58.99 55.61 29.42
N ARG A 7 -57.93 56.42 29.35
CA ARG A 7 -57.18 56.79 28.15
C ARG A 7 -56.61 55.55 27.44
N SER A 8 -56.85 55.48 26.14
CA SER A 8 -56.10 54.65 25.19
C SER A 8 -54.65 55.14 25.09
N MET A 9 -53.69 54.25 25.39
CA MET A 9 -52.28 54.44 25.02
C MET A 9 -51.99 53.80 23.65
N PRO A 10 -51.12 54.40 22.83
CA PRO A 10 -50.88 53.98 21.46
C PRO A 10 -49.97 52.76 21.37
N SER A 11 -50.38 51.81 20.52
CA SER A 11 -49.59 50.70 19.99
C SER A 11 -48.39 51.25 19.18
N ARG A 12 -47.23 51.40 19.83
CA ARG A 12 -45.95 51.69 19.17
C ARG A 12 -44.79 50.87 19.73
N LEU A 13 -45.08 49.63 20.16
CA LEU A 13 -44.06 48.71 20.70
C LEU A 13 -44.00 47.36 19.98
N THR A 14 -44.77 47.18 18.89
CA THR A 14 -44.81 45.91 18.14
C THR A 14 -44.06 45.96 16.80
N ALA A 15 -43.66 47.13 16.30
CA ALA A 15 -42.99 47.25 15.00
C ALA A 15 -41.45 47.08 15.05
N THR A 16 -40.81 47.33 16.19
CA THR A 16 -39.34 47.28 16.32
C THR A 16 -38.80 45.87 16.62
N CYS A 17 -39.61 44.98 17.18
CA CYS A 17 -39.21 43.58 17.40
C CYS A 17 -39.30 42.69 16.14
N LEU A 18 -40.09 43.08 15.14
CA LEU A 18 -40.25 42.27 13.91
C LEU A 18 -39.09 42.45 12.90
N ILE A 19 -38.37 43.57 12.96
CA ILE A 19 -37.18 43.80 12.10
C ILE A 19 -35.93 43.13 12.69
N ALA A 20 -35.83 43.04 14.03
CA ALA A 20 -34.72 42.37 14.71
C ALA A 20 -34.75 40.83 14.58
N LEU A 21 -35.94 40.22 14.40
CA LEU A 21 -36.04 38.77 14.14
C LEU A 21 -35.74 38.38 12.68
N GLY A 22 -35.85 39.31 11.72
CA GLY A 22 -35.53 39.03 10.31
C GLY A 22 -34.03 38.96 10.02
N LEU A 23 -33.21 39.66 10.81
CA LEU A 23 -31.75 39.73 10.62
C LEU A 23 -30.98 38.55 11.24
N LEU A 24 -31.59 37.78 12.15
CA LEU A 24 -30.97 36.60 12.76
C LEU A 24 -31.16 35.31 11.93
N ALA A 25 -32.04 35.31 10.94
CA ALA A 25 -32.28 34.16 10.08
C ALA A 25 -31.35 34.07 8.84
N SER A 26 -30.49 35.07 8.61
CA SER A 26 -29.60 35.12 7.42
C SER A 26 -28.19 34.57 7.64
N CYS A 27 -27.89 33.96 8.80
CA CYS A 27 -26.59 33.34 9.07
C CYS A 27 -26.66 31.81 9.18
N ALA A 28 -27.61 31.15 8.51
CA ALA A 28 -27.53 29.71 8.32
C ALA A 28 -26.50 29.43 7.21
N ALA A 29 -25.32 28.95 7.59
CA ALA A 29 -24.36 28.44 6.62
C ALA A 29 -25.06 27.38 5.74
N PRO A 30 -24.88 27.43 4.40
CA PRO A 30 -25.52 26.46 3.52
C PRO A 30 -25.18 25.04 3.99
N PRO A 31 -26.15 24.10 3.94
CA PRO A 31 -25.90 22.73 4.37
C PRO A 31 -24.70 22.18 3.60
N PRO A 32 -23.81 21.42 4.27
CA PRO A 32 -22.63 20.89 3.61
C PRO A 32 -23.04 20.05 2.40
N PRO A 33 -22.28 20.08 1.30
CA PRO A 33 -22.62 19.31 0.12
C PRO A 33 -22.74 17.83 0.49
N GLU A 34 -23.85 17.23 0.06
CA GLU A 34 -24.17 15.84 0.32
C GLU A 34 -23.22 14.95 -0.48
N ARG A 35 -22.69 13.91 0.18
CA ARG A 35 -21.82 12.92 -0.49
C ARG A 35 -22.63 12.15 -1.53
N PRO A 36 -22.03 11.73 -2.65
CA PRO A 36 -22.72 10.83 -3.56
C PRO A 36 -23.17 9.57 -2.80
N PRO A 37 -24.38 9.04 -3.08
CA PRO A 37 -24.84 7.82 -2.44
C PRO A 37 -23.88 6.68 -2.77
N ALA A 38 -23.63 5.80 -1.79
CA ALA A 38 -22.84 4.61 -2.02
C ALA A 38 -23.46 3.78 -3.16
N PRO A 39 -22.67 3.31 -4.15
CA PRO A 39 -23.18 2.50 -5.24
C PRO A 39 -23.91 1.27 -4.70
N SER A 40 -25.09 0.98 -5.24
CA SER A 40 -25.90 -0.19 -4.85
C SER A 40 -25.39 -1.52 -5.43
N SER A 41 -24.39 -1.47 -6.32
CA SER A 41 -23.77 -2.63 -6.98
C SER A 41 -22.28 -2.36 -7.28
N GLU A 42 -21.53 -3.40 -7.63
CA GLU A 42 -20.14 -3.24 -8.06
C GLU A 42 -20.04 -2.41 -9.35
N LEU A 43 -19.10 -1.45 -9.35
CA LEU A 43 -18.82 -0.61 -10.50
C LEU A 43 -17.84 -1.29 -11.47
N THR A 44 -17.75 -0.78 -12.70
CA THR A 44 -16.54 -1.00 -13.54
C THR A 44 -15.34 -0.38 -12.85
N PHE A 45 -14.12 -0.85 -13.16
CA PHE A 45 -12.89 -0.24 -12.66
C PHE A 45 -12.86 1.29 -12.80
N ASP A 46 -13.07 1.82 -14.01
CA ASP A 46 -13.02 3.26 -14.27
C ASP A 46 -14.09 4.06 -13.52
N ALA A 47 -15.35 3.60 -13.55
CA ALA A 47 -16.43 4.24 -12.79
C ALA A 47 -16.17 4.21 -11.27
N GLY A 48 -15.49 3.18 -10.76
CA GLY A 48 -15.08 3.11 -9.36
C GLY A 48 -14.03 4.16 -9.00
N VAL A 49 -13.04 4.39 -9.87
CA VAL A 49 -12.06 5.47 -9.70
C VAL A 49 -12.73 6.83 -9.75
N ASP A 50 -13.59 7.05 -10.74
CA ASP A 50 -14.34 8.30 -10.90
C ASP A 50 -15.21 8.61 -9.67
N TYR A 51 -15.96 7.62 -9.18
CA TYR A 51 -16.74 7.75 -7.94
C TYR A 51 -15.85 8.10 -6.75
N ALA A 52 -14.74 7.38 -6.56
CA ALA A 52 -13.89 7.55 -5.38
C ALA A 52 -13.25 8.96 -5.34
N ILE A 53 -12.79 9.49 -6.48
CA ILE A 53 -12.26 10.85 -6.55
C ILE A 53 -13.36 11.91 -6.37
N ASP A 54 -14.52 11.73 -6.98
CA ASP A 54 -15.63 12.68 -6.85
C ASP A 54 -16.13 12.78 -5.41
N ASP A 55 -16.19 11.65 -4.70
CA ASP A 55 -16.53 11.60 -3.29
C ASP A 55 -15.46 12.25 -2.39
N LEU A 56 -14.17 12.09 -2.70
CA LEU A 56 -13.10 12.88 -2.04
C LEU A 56 -13.31 14.38 -2.26
N LEU A 57 -13.58 14.81 -3.50
CA LEU A 57 -13.79 16.23 -3.82
C LEU A 57 -14.95 16.83 -3.03
N VAL A 58 -16.07 16.11 -2.89
CA VAL A 58 -17.23 16.58 -2.11
C VAL A 58 -16.87 16.80 -0.64
N GLN A 59 -16.09 15.90 -0.04
CA GLN A 59 -15.61 16.06 1.34
C GLN A 59 -14.68 17.27 1.47
N LEU A 60 -13.78 17.44 0.51
CA LEU A 60 -12.73 18.45 0.55
C LEU A 60 -13.25 19.87 0.34
N ARG A 61 -14.36 20.08 -0.39
CA ARG A 61 -14.98 21.42 -0.58
C ARG A 61 -15.30 22.18 0.71
N ARG A 62 -15.32 21.50 1.85
CA ARG A 62 -15.49 22.07 3.19
C ARG A 62 -14.24 22.80 3.68
N LEU A 63 -13.09 22.52 3.11
CA LEU A 63 -11.80 23.09 3.46
C LEU A 63 -11.52 24.34 2.61
N PRO A 64 -11.01 25.44 3.20
CA PRO A 64 -10.71 26.67 2.46
C PRO A 64 -9.74 26.47 1.29
N ALA A 65 -8.81 25.51 1.38
CA ALA A 65 -7.87 25.20 0.30
C ALA A 65 -8.53 24.55 -0.93
N PHE A 66 -9.76 24.05 -0.80
CA PHE A 66 -10.50 23.34 -1.85
C PHE A 66 -11.83 24.02 -2.21
N SER A 67 -12.17 25.15 -1.58
CA SER A 67 -13.30 25.96 -1.99
C SER A 67 -12.93 26.80 -3.21
N ALA A 68 -13.88 26.98 -4.13
CA ALA A 68 -13.68 27.88 -5.25
C ALA A 68 -13.49 29.31 -4.71
N ALA A 69 -12.40 29.98 -5.09
CA ALA A 69 -12.18 31.38 -4.72
C ALA A 69 -13.35 32.22 -5.25
N PRO A 70 -14.04 33.02 -4.42
CA PRO A 70 -15.08 33.91 -4.90
C PRO A 70 -14.45 34.98 -5.80
N GLY A 71 -14.65 34.85 -7.12
CA GLY A 71 -14.79 35.94 -8.09
C GLY A 71 -13.79 37.11 -8.07
N LEU A 72 -12.59 36.99 -7.51
CA LEU A 72 -11.59 38.05 -7.58
C LEU A 72 -10.71 37.84 -8.80
N LEU A 73 -10.84 38.79 -9.72
CA LEU A 73 -10.09 39.03 -10.95
C LEU A 73 -8.57 39.18 -10.72
N LYS A 74 -7.92 38.20 -10.10
CA LYS A 74 -6.49 37.96 -10.30
C LYS A 74 -6.38 36.97 -11.44
N LYS A 75 -5.55 37.25 -12.45
CA LYS A 75 -5.19 36.26 -13.47
C LYS A 75 -4.83 34.95 -12.75
N GLU A 76 -5.54 33.87 -13.04
CA GLU A 76 -5.36 32.55 -12.44
C GLU A 76 -3.91 32.03 -12.53
N SER A 77 -3.07 32.65 -13.37
CA SER A 77 -1.68 32.28 -13.63
C SER A 77 -0.66 32.65 -12.54
N ASP A 78 -0.99 33.51 -11.57
CA ASP A 78 0.02 34.07 -10.62
C ASP A 78 -0.08 33.54 -9.18
N ILE A 79 -1.02 32.65 -8.87
CA ILE A 79 -1.11 32.00 -7.54
C ILE A 79 -0.41 30.64 -7.61
N PRO A 80 0.64 30.37 -6.83
CA PRO A 80 1.26 29.05 -6.78
C PRO A 80 0.21 27.99 -6.41
N ARG A 81 0.00 27.02 -7.31
CA ARG A 81 -0.91 25.90 -7.04
C ARG A 81 -0.34 25.05 -5.91
N GLY A 82 -1.20 24.60 -5.01
CA GLY A 82 -0.80 23.60 -4.04
C GLY A 82 -0.48 22.28 -4.74
N VAL A 83 0.28 21.39 -4.10
CA VAL A 83 0.65 20.10 -4.72
C VAL A 83 -0.03 18.95 -3.99
N ILE A 84 -0.66 18.06 -4.75
CA ILE A 84 -1.13 16.74 -4.30
C ILE A 84 -0.18 15.68 -4.86
N ALA A 85 0.59 15.04 -3.99
CA ALA A 85 1.43 13.91 -4.36
C ALA A 85 0.61 12.62 -4.34
N VAL A 86 0.64 11.86 -5.43
CA VAL A 86 0.02 10.52 -5.52
C VAL A 86 1.09 9.47 -5.23
N ASP A 87 0.96 8.77 -4.11
CA ASP A 87 1.82 7.64 -3.77
C ASP A 87 1.40 6.40 -4.58
N PRO A 88 2.33 5.54 -5.05
CA PRO A 88 1.97 4.39 -5.88
C PRO A 88 1.00 3.46 -5.17
N ALA A 89 -0.10 3.14 -5.84
CA ALA A 89 -1.11 2.23 -5.34
C ALA A 89 -0.54 0.81 -5.27
N ILE A 90 -0.92 0.11 -4.20
CA ILE A 90 -0.51 -1.27 -3.94
C ILE A 90 -1.71 -2.18 -3.77
N ASP A 91 -1.48 -3.46 -4.00
CA ASP A 91 -2.42 -4.50 -3.61
C ASP A 91 -2.52 -4.57 -2.07
N GLY A 92 -3.74 -4.48 -1.55
CA GLY A 92 -3.97 -4.39 -0.11
C GLY A 92 -3.69 -5.69 0.66
N ASN A 93 -3.65 -6.84 -0.01
CA ASN A 93 -3.40 -8.13 0.63
C ASN A 93 -1.90 -8.45 0.65
N THR A 94 -1.21 -8.20 -0.45
CA THR A 94 0.20 -8.57 -0.67
C THR A 94 1.19 -7.42 -0.43
N GLY A 95 0.73 -6.17 -0.54
CA GLY A 95 1.61 -5.00 -0.50
C GLY A 95 2.47 -4.81 -1.77
N GLN A 96 2.18 -5.55 -2.84
CA GLN A 96 2.88 -5.46 -4.11
C GLN A 96 2.23 -4.43 -5.03
N GLN A 97 3.03 -3.80 -5.90
CA GLN A 97 2.47 -3.13 -7.07
C GLN A 97 2.19 -4.19 -8.14
N THR A 98 1.03 -4.09 -8.80
CA THR A 98 0.58 -4.96 -9.88
C THR A 98 0.29 -4.13 -11.12
N LEU A 99 0.02 -4.78 -12.25
CA LEU A 99 -0.42 -4.07 -13.46
C LEU A 99 -1.73 -3.31 -13.22
N ALA A 100 -2.67 -3.88 -12.46
CA ALA A 100 -3.90 -3.21 -12.07
C ALA A 100 -3.68 -2.02 -11.15
N SER A 101 -2.74 -2.09 -10.19
CA SER A 101 -2.46 -0.94 -9.32
C SER A 101 -1.70 0.18 -10.07
N LYS A 102 -0.87 -0.15 -11.08
CA LYS A 102 -0.33 0.86 -12.02
C LYS A 102 -1.40 1.50 -12.90
N ALA A 103 -2.39 0.73 -13.33
CA ALA A 103 -3.55 1.27 -14.04
C ALA A 103 -4.35 2.22 -13.13
N LEU A 104 -4.52 1.86 -11.86
CA LEU A 104 -5.13 2.71 -10.85
C LEU A 104 -4.36 4.03 -10.68
N ASP A 105 -3.03 3.99 -10.55
CA ASP A 105 -2.19 5.19 -10.46
C ASP A 105 -2.44 6.15 -11.63
N SER A 106 -2.43 5.61 -12.85
CA SER A 106 -2.64 6.41 -14.07
C SER A 106 -4.01 7.07 -14.10
N ARG A 107 -5.06 6.34 -13.70
CA ARG A 107 -6.44 6.86 -13.66
C ARG A 107 -6.65 7.85 -12.52
N LEU A 108 -6.04 7.62 -11.36
CA LEU A 108 -6.06 8.56 -10.23
C LEU A 108 -5.41 9.87 -10.62
N LEU A 109 -4.21 9.84 -11.21
CA LEU A 109 -3.50 11.04 -11.68
C LEU A 109 -4.35 11.85 -12.65
N GLN A 110 -4.95 11.19 -13.66
CA GLN A 110 -5.81 11.85 -14.64
C GLN A 110 -7.04 12.47 -13.97
N ARG A 111 -7.85 11.67 -13.26
CA ARG A 111 -9.12 12.13 -12.67
C ARG A 111 -8.90 13.20 -11.60
N ALA A 112 -7.88 13.04 -10.76
CA ALA A 112 -7.54 14.03 -9.74
C ALA A 112 -7.06 15.35 -10.37
N SER A 113 -6.24 15.30 -11.43
CA SER A 113 -5.85 16.53 -12.15
C SER A 113 -7.05 17.28 -12.73
N ASP A 114 -8.03 16.55 -13.27
CA ASP A 114 -9.25 17.14 -13.84
C ASP A 114 -10.16 17.76 -12.76
N LYS A 115 -10.20 17.17 -11.55
CA LYS A 115 -11.13 17.54 -10.47
C LYS A 115 -10.56 18.53 -9.46
N PHE A 116 -9.25 18.56 -9.28
CA PHE A 116 -8.53 19.43 -8.36
C PHE A 116 -7.74 20.50 -9.13
N ALA A 117 -8.40 21.26 -10.02
CA ALA A 117 -7.76 22.22 -10.92
C ALA A 117 -6.90 23.28 -10.20
N GLN A 118 -7.20 23.58 -8.93
CA GLN A 118 -6.44 24.49 -8.06
C GLN A 118 -5.14 23.88 -7.48
N PHE A 119 -4.89 22.59 -7.75
CA PHE A 119 -3.70 21.86 -7.34
C PHE A 119 -2.92 21.32 -8.56
N ASP A 120 -1.60 21.28 -8.42
CA ASP A 120 -0.74 20.43 -9.22
C ASP A 120 -0.83 19.00 -8.66
N VAL A 121 -1.44 18.09 -9.40
CA VAL A 121 -1.49 16.67 -9.06
C VAL A 121 -0.37 15.94 -9.79
N ALA A 122 0.50 15.25 -9.05
CA ALA A 122 1.65 14.57 -9.64
C ALA A 122 1.99 13.28 -8.89
N ALA A 123 2.58 12.32 -9.61
CA ALA A 123 3.14 11.13 -8.99
C ALA A 123 4.26 11.53 -8.02
N VAL A 124 4.32 10.86 -6.88
CA VAL A 124 5.35 11.14 -5.87
C VAL A 124 6.74 10.87 -6.46
N ASN A 125 7.64 11.81 -6.21
CA ASN A 125 9.08 11.66 -6.33
C ASN A 125 9.73 12.63 -5.35
N SER A 126 11.06 12.60 -5.26
CA SER A 126 11.80 13.44 -4.31
C SER A 126 11.52 14.95 -4.49
N ALA A 127 11.34 15.42 -5.72
CA ALA A 127 11.07 16.83 -6.03
C ALA A 127 9.61 17.25 -5.75
N ILE A 128 8.65 16.39 -6.09
CA ILE A 128 7.22 16.61 -5.86
C ILE A 128 6.91 16.59 -4.36
N LEU A 129 7.47 15.62 -3.63
CA LEU A 129 7.21 15.48 -2.20
C LEU A 129 7.68 16.71 -1.40
N GLY A 130 8.80 17.34 -1.81
CA GLY A 130 9.28 18.58 -1.17
C GLY A 130 8.35 19.78 -1.31
N LYS A 131 7.35 19.72 -2.19
CA LYS A 131 6.34 20.77 -2.42
C LYS A 131 4.92 20.33 -2.05
N ALA A 132 4.71 19.03 -1.84
CA ALA A 132 3.42 18.43 -1.57
C ALA A 132 2.81 18.97 -0.27
N GLN A 133 1.57 19.42 -0.36
CA GLN A 133 0.75 19.76 0.80
C GLN A 133 -0.10 18.56 1.23
N TYR A 134 -0.55 17.79 0.24
CA TYR A 134 -1.38 16.62 0.44
C TYR A 134 -0.76 15.38 -0.18
N LEU A 135 -1.03 14.24 0.44
CA LEU A 135 -0.68 12.91 -0.05
C LEU A 135 -1.96 12.14 -0.36
N LEU A 136 -2.10 11.65 -1.59
CA LEU A 136 -3.12 10.68 -1.97
C LEU A 136 -2.53 9.27 -1.84
N ALA A 137 -3.01 8.50 -0.87
CA ALA A 137 -2.66 7.09 -0.70
C ALA A 137 -3.79 6.20 -1.23
N ALA A 138 -3.43 5.12 -1.93
CA ALA A 138 -4.39 4.25 -2.59
C ALA A 138 -4.05 2.76 -2.42
N THR A 139 -5.09 1.94 -2.31
CA THR A 139 -4.97 0.48 -2.40
C THR A 139 -6.04 -0.09 -3.31
N LEU A 140 -5.70 -1.15 -4.05
CA LEU A 140 -6.65 -2.04 -4.71
C LEU A 140 -6.63 -3.38 -3.98
N THR A 141 -7.72 -3.77 -3.33
CA THR A 141 -7.74 -4.97 -2.46
C THR A 141 -8.73 -6.01 -3.00
N PRO A 142 -8.30 -7.23 -3.33
CA PRO A 142 -9.21 -8.33 -3.60
C PRO A 142 -10.03 -8.66 -2.35
N ILE A 143 -11.36 -8.73 -2.47
CA ILE A 143 -12.26 -9.08 -1.35
C ILE A 143 -12.49 -10.60 -1.28
N ASP A 144 -12.67 -11.25 -2.44
CA ASP A 144 -12.98 -12.68 -2.55
C ASP A 144 -12.07 -13.35 -3.60
N ALA A 145 -10.75 -13.34 -3.37
CA ALA A 145 -9.77 -13.75 -4.39
C ALA A 145 -9.88 -15.21 -4.85
N ALA A 146 -10.45 -16.10 -4.04
CA ALA A 146 -10.67 -17.51 -4.38
C ALA A 146 -11.84 -17.74 -5.36
N LYS A 147 -12.66 -16.72 -5.65
CA LYS A 147 -13.80 -16.81 -6.57
C LYS A 147 -13.44 -16.24 -7.94
N ALA A 148 -13.89 -16.90 -9.01
CA ALA A 148 -13.74 -16.40 -10.37
C ALA A 148 -14.40 -15.02 -10.60
N SER A 149 -15.44 -14.69 -9.82
CA SER A 149 -16.12 -13.39 -9.76
C SER A 149 -15.54 -12.50 -8.65
N ALA A 150 -14.21 -12.40 -8.55
CA ALA A 150 -13.57 -11.61 -7.51
C ALA A 150 -13.99 -10.13 -7.61
N THR A 151 -14.43 -9.55 -6.50
CA THR A 151 -14.65 -8.10 -6.37
C THR A 151 -13.41 -7.48 -5.75
N PHE A 152 -13.04 -6.29 -6.21
CA PHE A 152 -11.96 -5.49 -5.65
C PHE A 152 -12.52 -4.27 -4.92
N ARG A 153 -11.83 -3.86 -3.86
CA ARG A 153 -12.06 -2.60 -3.16
C ARG A 153 -10.95 -1.62 -3.53
N ILE A 154 -11.32 -0.49 -4.12
CA ILE A 154 -10.47 0.69 -4.18
C ILE A 154 -10.66 1.44 -2.86
N SER A 155 -9.58 1.73 -2.15
CA SER A 155 -9.59 2.63 -0.98
C SER A 155 -8.62 3.77 -1.23
N LEU A 156 -9.10 5.00 -1.05
CA LEU A 156 -8.32 6.23 -1.22
C LEU A 156 -8.41 7.06 0.06
N SER A 157 -7.30 7.68 0.44
CA SER A 157 -7.31 8.77 1.43
C SER A 157 -6.45 9.93 0.95
N LEU A 158 -6.90 11.15 1.29
CA LEU A 158 -6.12 12.35 1.14
C LEU A 158 -5.67 12.80 2.53
N THR A 159 -4.36 12.88 2.74
CA THR A 159 -3.73 13.26 4.02
C THR A 159 -3.08 14.61 3.88
N ASP A 160 -3.32 15.52 4.83
CA ASP A 160 -2.54 16.75 4.97
C ASP A 160 -1.17 16.39 5.56
N ILE A 161 -0.10 16.59 4.79
CA ILE A 161 1.26 16.13 5.16
C ILE A 161 1.76 16.85 6.41
N LYS A 162 1.39 18.13 6.59
CA LYS A 162 1.88 18.95 7.70
C LYS A 162 1.28 18.52 9.03
N THR A 163 -0.02 18.24 9.04
CA THR A 163 -0.75 17.86 10.25
C THR A 163 -0.76 16.35 10.49
N GLY A 164 -0.55 15.56 9.44
CA GLY A 164 -0.65 14.09 9.50
C GLY A 164 -2.08 13.57 9.57
N PHE A 165 -3.10 14.43 9.43
CA PHE A 165 -4.51 14.02 9.47
C PHE A 165 -5.05 13.70 8.09
N VAL A 166 -5.87 12.65 8.01
CA VAL A 166 -6.66 12.34 6.82
C VAL A 166 -7.80 13.35 6.72
N VAL A 167 -7.80 14.13 5.64
CA VAL A 167 -8.76 15.20 5.38
C VAL A 167 -9.94 14.76 4.50
N ALA A 168 -9.80 13.62 3.80
CA ALA A 168 -10.90 12.94 3.11
C ALA A 168 -10.57 11.46 2.89
N GLN A 169 -11.59 10.60 2.90
CA GLN A 169 -11.47 9.17 2.62
C GLN A 169 -12.64 8.68 1.77
N SER A 170 -12.34 7.84 0.78
CA SER A 170 -13.35 7.22 -0.08
C SER A 170 -13.01 5.76 -0.39
N ALA A 171 -14.04 4.97 -0.65
CA ALA A 171 -13.89 3.61 -1.13
C ALA A 171 -14.97 3.23 -2.14
N ALA A 172 -14.60 2.37 -3.09
CA ALA A 172 -15.50 1.84 -4.11
C ALA A 172 -15.29 0.35 -4.29
N ARG A 173 -16.36 -0.40 -4.56
CA ARG A 173 -16.27 -1.80 -5.00
C ARG A 173 -16.33 -1.85 -6.52
N VAL A 174 -15.37 -2.56 -7.12
CA VAL A 174 -15.26 -2.73 -8.56
C VAL A 174 -15.18 -4.21 -8.91
N ARG A 175 -15.73 -4.56 -10.07
CA ARG A 175 -15.67 -5.92 -10.61
C ARG A 175 -14.25 -6.27 -11.08
N SER A 176 -13.96 -7.56 -11.23
CA SER A 176 -12.66 -8.07 -11.69
C SER A 176 -12.38 -7.87 -13.18
N GLU A 177 -13.37 -7.48 -14.00
CA GLU A 177 -13.16 -7.38 -15.44
C GLU A 177 -12.06 -6.35 -15.77
N GLY A 178 -11.02 -6.79 -16.47
CA GLY A 178 -9.87 -5.95 -16.83
C GLY A 178 -8.86 -5.71 -15.69
N VAL A 179 -9.03 -6.34 -14.52
CA VAL A 179 -8.09 -6.20 -13.40
C VAL A 179 -6.99 -7.25 -13.50
N ASP A 180 -5.81 -6.84 -13.95
CA ASP A 180 -4.62 -7.70 -14.03
C ASP A 180 -3.76 -7.61 -12.75
N THR A 181 -3.82 -8.63 -11.91
CA THR A 181 -3.08 -8.71 -10.65
C THR A 181 -1.64 -9.20 -10.79
N THR A 182 -1.12 -9.33 -12.01
CA THR A 182 0.29 -9.71 -12.24
C THR A 182 1.22 -8.70 -11.55
N PRO A 183 2.15 -9.15 -10.70
CA PRO A 183 3.12 -8.26 -10.05
C PRO A 183 4.02 -7.57 -11.07
N THR A 184 4.42 -6.32 -10.79
CA THR A 184 5.41 -5.64 -11.64
C THR A 184 6.77 -6.35 -11.60
N PRO A 185 7.69 -6.15 -12.57
CA PRO A 185 8.97 -6.84 -12.60
C PRO A 185 9.78 -6.74 -11.31
N PHE A 186 9.79 -5.57 -10.65
CA PHE A 186 10.45 -5.40 -9.35
C PHE A 186 9.90 -6.38 -8.30
N TYR A 187 8.58 -6.46 -8.15
CA TYR A 187 7.94 -7.33 -7.15
C TYR A 187 7.99 -8.81 -7.53
N ARG A 188 7.88 -9.13 -8.83
CA ARG A 188 8.03 -10.49 -9.37
C ARG A 188 9.41 -11.04 -9.04
N ASP A 189 10.46 -10.29 -9.38
CA ASP A 189 11.85 -10.73 -9.29
C ASP A 189 12.38 -10.69 -7.84
N SER A 190 11.76 -9.90 -6.96
CA SER A 190 12.17 -9.76 -5.55
C SER A 190 12.24 -11.11 -4.82
N PRO A 191 13.31 -11.37 -4.04
CA PRO A 191 13.55 -12.68 -3.42
C PRO A 191 12.67 -12.94 -2.19
N SER A 192 12.15 -11.88 -1.57
CA SER A 192 11.30 -11.95 -0.39
C SER A 192 10.00 -11.17 -0.53
N LEU A 193 9.02 -11.47 0.34
CA LEU A 193 7.83 -10.64 0.50
C LEU A 193 8.22 -9.24 1.02
N THR A 194 7.56 -8.21 0.50
CA THR A 194 7.86 -6.80 0.79
C THR A 194 6.86 -6.14 1.75
N LYS A 195 5.94 -6.92 2.35
CA LYS A 195 4.89 -6.42 3.23
C LYS A 195 5.42 -6.18 4.65
N ASP A 196 6.27 -5.16 4.79
CA ASP A 196 6.78 -4.71 6.08
C ASP A 196 5.85 -3.69 6.75
N ARG A 197 6.23 -3.22 7.95
CA ARG A 197 5.47 -2.26 8.75
C ARG A 197 5.16 -0.95 8.01
N VAL A 198 5.98 -0.55 7.02
CA VAL A 198 5.77 0.67 6.24
C VAL A 198 4.66 0.46 5.23
N VAL A 199 4.70 -0.67 4.52
CA VAL A 199 3.66 -1.07 3.57
C VAL A 199 2.32 -1.27 4.28
N GLU A 200 2.30 -1.88 5.46
CA GLU A 200 1.08 -1.96 6.27
C GLU A 200 0.55 -0.58 6.69
N GLY A 201 1.45 0.36 6.99
CA GLY A 201 1.09 1.75 7.31
C GLY A 201 0.46 2.48 6.13
N GLN A 202 0.96 2.25 4.91
CA GLN A 202 0.35 2.74 3.67
C GLN A 202 -1.07 2.17 3.50
N ILE A 203 -1.23 0.86 3.66
CA ILE A 203 -2.53 0.18 3.53
C ILE A 203 -3.54 0.72 4.55
N ARG A 204 -3.13 0.86 5.82
CA ARG A 204 -3.97 1.45 6.86
C ARG A 204 -4.33 2.90 6.53
N THR A 205 -3.36 3.71 6.13
CA THR A 205 -3.58 5.12 5.79
C THR A 205 -4.60 5.29 4.68
N ALA A 206 -4.57 4.47 3.62
CA ALA A 206 -5.56 4.50 2.53
C ALA A 206 -7.00 4.20 2.99
N GLN A 207 -7.17 3.58 4.17
CA GLN A 207 -8.45 3.16 4.75
C GLN A 207 -8.85 4.01 5.97
N THR A 208 -7.95 4.86 6.46
CA THR A 208 -8.16 5.69 7.66
C THR A 208 -9.30 6.70 7.43
N PRO A 209 -10.34 6.74 8.29
CA PRO A 209 -11.44 7.68 8.15
C PRO A 209 -11.02 9.16 8.23
N THR A 210 -11.77 10.02 7.54
CA THR A 210 -11.65 11.48 7.61
C THR A 210 -11.64 11.98 9.06
N GLY A 211 -10.71 12.89 9.39
CA GLY A 211 -10.52 13.46 10.72
C GLY A 211 -9.60 12.64 11.63
N SER A 212 -9.15 11.46 11.20
CA SER A 212 -8.22 10.61 11.96
C SER A 212 -6.77 10.80 11.51
N ALA A 213 -5.81 10.48 12.39
CA ALA A 213 -4.39 10.52 12.04
C ALA A 213 -4.01 9.39 11.06
N ALA A 214 -3.21 9.73 10.05
CA ALA A 214 -2.54 8.76 9.19
C ALA A 214 -1.50 7.94 9.98
N ASP A 215 -1.03 6.83 9.41
CA ASP A 215 0.01 6.02 10.04
C ASP A 215 1.35 6.77 10.08
N GLU A 216 1.75 7.22 11.26
CA GLU A 216 2.94 8.06 11.47
C GLU A 216 4.24 7.39 10.96
N PHE A 217 4.34 6.07 11.11
CA PHE A 217 5.52 5.32 10.67
C PHE A 217 5.64 5.32 9.14
N TYR A 218 4.52 5.24 8.42
CA TYR A 218 4.47 5.41 6.97
C TYR A 218 4.74 6.87 6.57
N MET A 219 4.09 7.85 7.21
CA MET A 219 4.24 9.27 6.88
C MET A 219 5.70 9.77 7.04
N SER A 220 6.39 9.33 8.10
CA SER A 220 7.80 9.66 8.32
C SER A 220 8.76 9.07 7.27
N ARG A 221 8.29 8.12 6.45
CA ARG A 221 9.08 7.39 5.44
C ARG A 221 8.75 7.75 4.00
N LEU A 222 7.89 8.74 3.77
CA LEU A 222 7.57 9.22 2.42
C LEU A 222 8.83 9.58 1.59
N PRO A 223 9.88 10.21 2.14
CA PRO A 223 11.10 10.47 1.37
C PRO A 223 11.81 9.19 0.89
N ILE A 224 11.75 8.10 1.67
CA ILE A 224 12.29 6.80 1.26
C ILE A 224 11.37 6.15 0.22
N ASN A 225 10.06 6.21 0.40
CA ASN A 225 9.09 5.65 -0.55
C ASN A 225 9.19 6.31 -1.93
N ALA A 226 9.44 7.62 -1.99
CA ALA A 226 9.73 8.32 -3.23
C ALA A 226 10.96 7.74 -3.96
N LEU A 227 12.07 7.53 -3.24
CA LEU A 227 13.27 6.91 -3.80
C LEU A 227 13.03 5.46 -4.23
N ILE A 228 12.25 4.69 -3.47
CA ILE A 228 11.85 3.32 -3.86
C ILE A 228 11.05 3.36 -5.17
N SER A 229 10.08 4.27 -5.30
CA SER A 229 9.27 4.41 -6.50
C SER A 229 10.13 4.75 -7.72
N GLU A 230 11.03 5.73 -7.59
CA GLU A 230 11.97 6.11 -8.64
C GLU A 230 12.88 4.93 -9.02
N GLY A 231 13.47 4.24 -8.03
CA GLY A 231 14.31 3.06 -8.23
C GLY A 231 13.58 1.91 -8.93
N SER A 232 12.35 1.60 -8.50
CA SER A 232 11.54 0.52 -9.07
C SER A 232 11.16 0.84 -10.51
N ASN A 233 10.77 2.07 -10.81
CA ASN A 233 10.49 2.49 -12.18
C ASN A 233 11.73 2.36 -13.09
N ARG A 234 12.92 2.70 -12.60
CA ARG A 234 14.17 2.50 -13.35
C ARG A 234 14.53 1.03 -13.54
N TYR A 235 14.33 0.20 -12.50
CA TYR A 235 14.56 -1.25 -12.60
C TYR A 235 13.67 -1.88 -13.66
N GLU A 236 12.38 -1.54 -13.62
CA GLU A 236 11.38 -2.05 -14.57
C GLU A 236 11.62 -1.56 -16.01
N ALA A 237 12.24 -0.39 -16.17
CA ALA A 237 12.69 0.11 -17.46
C ALA A 237 14.02 -0.49 -17.95
N GLY A 238 14.66 -1.37 -17.18
CA GLY A 238 15.98 -1.94 -17.51
C GLY A 238 17.18 -1.04 -17.20
N ASN A 239 16.94 0.14 -16.60
CA ASN A 239 17.98 1.10 -16.23
C ASN A 239 18.59 0.75 -14.85
N TYR A 240 19.19 -0.44 -14.74
CA TYR A 240 19.62 -1.01 -13.46
C TYR A 240 20.66 -0.16 -12.72
N ALA A 241 21.56 0.51 -13.44
CA ALA A 241 22.56 1.39 -12.82
C ALA A 241 21.93 2.63 -12.16
N GLU A 242 20.89 3.20 -12.76
CA GLU A 242 20.16 4.32 -12.19
C GLU A 242 19.27 3.86 -11.03
N ALA A 243 18.59 2.71 -11.20
CA ALA A 243 17.83 2.07 -10.14
C ALA A 243 18.68 1.85 -8.87
N LEU A 244 19.89 1.31 -9.05
CA LEU A 244 20.83 1.08 -7.96
C LEU A 244 21.14 2.36 -7.17
N ARG A 245 21.37 3.49 -7.85
CA ARG A 245 21.67 4.78 -7.20
C ARG A 245 20.54 5.24 -6.28
N TYR A 246 19.29 5.06 -6.70
CA TYR A 246 18.13 5.39 -5.87
C TYR A 246 18.07 4.53 -4.61
N TYR A 247 18.28 3.21 -4.74
CA TYR A 247 18.29 2.31 -3.60
C TYR A 247 19.49 2.53 -2.67
N GLU A 248 20.67 2.84 -3.18
CA GLU A 248 21.85 3.23 -2.38
C GLU A 248 21.59 4.52 -1.60
N THR A 249 20.98 5.52 -2.26
CA THR A 249 20.61 6.78 -1.63
C THR A 249 19.59 6.57 -0.50
N ALA A 250 18.62 5.68 -0.71
CA ALA A 250 17.66 5.30 0.33
C ALA A 250 18.36 4.57 1.49
N ALA A 251 19.19 3.56 1.18
CA ALA A 251 19.87 2.74 2.18
C ALA A 251 20.91 3.50 3.02
N ALA A 252 21.41 4.64 2.53
CA ALA A 252 22.29 5.52 3.28
C ALA A 252 21.59 6.22 4.47
N ARG A 253 20.26 6.18 4.53
CA ARG A 253 19.46 6.78 5.61
C ARG A 253 18.98 5.72 6.60
N PRO A 254 18.90 6.02 7.91
CA PRO A 254 18.36 5.08 8.90
C PRO A 254 16.94 4.61 8.57
N GLU A 255 16.09 5.51 8.08
CA GLU A 255 14.71 5.21 7.69
C GLU A 255 14.65 4.28 6.45
N GLY A 256 15.73 4.18 5.69
CA GLY A 256 15.85 3.35 4.49
C GLY A 256 16.16 1.88 4.74
N GLN A 257 16.35 1.48 6.01
CA GLN A 257 16.50 0.05 6.38
C GLN A 257 15.15 -0.68 6.31
N GLN A 258 14.63 -0.85 5.09
CA GLN A 258 13.34 -1.46 4.78
C GLN A 258 13.48 -2.55 3.71
N LEU A 259 12.56 -3.53 3.70
CA LEU A 259 12.69 -4.70 2.81
C LEU A 259 12.66 -4.30 1.33
N ARG A 260 11.84 -3.32 0.94
CA ARG A 260 11.79 -2.84 -0.47
C ARG A 260 13.12 -2.24 -0.94
N VAL A 261 13.83 -1.50 -0.09
CA VAL A 261 15.14 -0.93 -0.44
C VAL A 261 16.17 -2.05 -0.60
N LEU A 262 16.21 -3.00 0.33
CA LEU A 262 17.17 -4.10 0.30
C LEU A 262 16.91 -5.06 -0.88
N ASN A 263 15.64 -5.31 -1.22
CA ASN A 263 15.26 -6.03 -2.44
C ASN A 263 15.73 -5.27 -3.68
N GLY A 264 15.56 -3.96 -3.74
CA GLY A 264 16.08 -3.13 -4.83
C GLY A 264 17.59 -3.21 -5.00
N LEU A 265 18.35 -3.13 -3.90
CA LEU A 265 19.80 -3.32 -3.91
C LEU A 265 20.18 -4.71 -4.43
N TYR A 266 19.53 -5.77 -3.93
CA TYR A 266 19.78 -7.13 -4.39
C TYR A 266 19.52 -7.28 -5.89
N LEU A 267 18.36 -6.83 -6.36
CA LEU A 267 17.93 -6.95 -7.75
C LEU A 267 18.84 -6.18 -8.69
N ALA A 268 19.09 -4.90 -8.40
CA ALA A 268 19.92 -4.07 -9.27
C ALA A 268 21.36 -4.57 -9.33
N ASN A 269 21.95 -4.99 -8.20
CA ASN A 269 23.30 -5.58 -8.20
C ASN A 269 23.35 -6.90 -8.97
N THR A 270 22.32 -7.75 -8.86
CA THR A 270 22.23 -9.00 -9.62
C THR A 270 22.22 -8.74 -11.12
N GLN A 271 21.38 -7.81 -11.59
CA GLN A 271 21.29 -7.46 -13.01
C GLN A 271 22.58 -6.81 -13.55
N LEU A 272 23.35 -6.14 -12.69
CA LEU A 272 24.65 -5.55 -13.03
C LEU A 272 25.83 -6.53 -12.90
N GLY A 273 25.59 -7.79 -12.52
CA GLY A 273 26.65 -8.78 -12.31
C GLY A 273 27.52 -8.53 -11.07
N ARG A 274 27.06 -7.69 -10.13
CA ARG A 274 27.77 -7.36 -8.88
C ARG A 274 27.44 -8.36 -7.78
N THR A 275 27.95 -9.58 -7.92
CA THR A 275 27.59 -10.71 -7.06
C THR A 275 27.82 -10.44 -5.57
N ASP A 276 29.00 -9.90 -5.20
CA ASP A 276 29.32 -9.64 -3.78
C ASP A 276 28.36 -8.65 -3.12
N ASP A 277 27.95 -7.61 -3.85
CA ASP A 277 27.02 -6.60 -3.32
C ASP A 277 25.58 -7.12 -3.29
N ALA A 278 25.20 -7.97 -4.24
CA ALA A 278 23.93 -8.69 -4.20
C ALA A 278 23.87 -9.62 -2.97
N GLU A 279 24.93 -10.38 -2.68
CA GLU A 279 25.00 -11.23 -1.48
C GLU A 279 24.92 -10.43 -0.19
N LYS A 280 25.62 -9.28 -0.10
CA LYS A 280 25.51 -8.39 1.07
C LYS A 280 24.09 -7.86 1.25
N ALA A 281 23.42 -7.46 0.15
CA ALA A 281 22.04 -7.01 0.20
C ALA A 281 21.10 -8.13 0.67
N PHE A 282 21.26 -9.35 0.16
CA PHE A 282 20.46 -10.50 0.58
C PHE A 282 20.68 -10.88 2.04
N ALA A 283 21.93 -10.86 2.53
CA ALA A 283 22.22 -11.09 3.95
C ALA A 283 21.48 -10.07 4.83
N LYS A 284 21.42 -8.80 4.43
CA LYS A 284 20.63 -7.77 5.13
C LYS A 284 19.12 -8.03 5.08
N ILE A 285 18.59 -8.53 3.95
CA ILE A 285 17.17 -8.94 3.84
C ILE A 285 16.87 -10.01 4.90
N VAL A 286 17.71 -11.03 5.00
CA VAL A 286 17.56 -12.11 5.97
C VAL A 286 17.65 -11.58 7.40
N ALA A 287 18.69 -10.81 7.72
CA ALA A 287 18.88 -10.26 9.06
C ALA A 287 17.71 -9.36 9.50
N LEU A 288 17.26 -8.44 8.63
CA LEU A 288 16.10 -7.58 8.91
C LEU A 288 14.81 -8.39 9.03
N GLY A 289 14.59 -9.36 8.15
CA GLY A 289 13.42 -10.23 8.17
C GLY A 289 13.34 -11.07 9.45
N LEU A 290 14.47 -11.58 9.94
CA LEU A 290 14.53 -12.29 11.24
C LEU A 290 14.26 -11.33 12.40
N ALA A 291 14.89 -10.15 12.41
CA ALA A 291 14.72 -9.16 13.47
C ALA A 291 13.28 -8.63 13.58
N THR A 292 12.52 -8.65 12.49
CA THR A 292 11.14 -8.15 12.42
C THR A 292 10.10 -9.26 12.32
N ASN A 293 10.50 -10.53 12.42
CA ASN A 293 9.63 -11.70 12.25
C ASN A 293 8.80 -11.66 10.94
N SER A 294 9.43 -11.20 9.85
CA SER A 294 8.80 -10.98 8.55
C SER A 294 9.55 -11.65 7.39
N LEU A 295 10.55 -12.50 7.69
CA LEU A 295 11.33 -13.17 6.65
C LEU A 295 10.47 -14.21 5.92
N SER A 296 10.16 -13.92 4.67
CA SER A 296 9.52 -14.85 3.77
C SER A 296 10.24 -14.89 2.43
N VAL A 297 10.82 -16.05 2.09
CA VAL A 297 11.65 -16.22 0.90
C VAL A 297 10.90 -17.04 -0.14
N LYS A 298 10.94 -16.58 -1.39
CA LYS A 298 10.25 -17.22 -2.52
C LYS A 298 11.04 -18.39 -3.07
N PHE A 299 10.96 -19.54 -2.40
CA PHE A 299 11.44 -20.81 -2.95
C PHE A 299 10.34 -21.49 -3.76
N LEU A 300 10.44 -21.44 -5.10
CA LEU A 300 9.47 -22.06 -5.98
C LEU A 300 9.82 -23.52 -6.25
N PHE A 301 8.89 -24.39 -5.89
CA PHE A 301 8.98 -25.84 -6.07
C PHE A 301 8.23 -26.29 -7.32
N LYS A 302 8.66 -27.41 -7.91
CA LYS A 302 7.88 -28.10 -8.93
C LYS A 302 6.52 -28.54 -8.36
N PRO A 303 5.43 -28.54 -9.15
CA PRO A 303 4.13 -29.02 -8.71
C PRO A 303 4.21 -30.42 -8.08
N GLY A 304 3.57 -30.60 -6.93
CA GLY A 304 3.53 -31.89 -6.21
C GLY A 304 4.89 -32.45 -5.74
N SER A 305 5.97 -31.66 -5.79
CA SER A 305 7.34 -32.13 -5.54
C SER A 305 8.08 -31.30 -4.48
N LEU A 306 9.16 -31.90 -3.95
CA LEU A 306 10.13 -31.28 -3.05
C LEU A 306 11.31 -30.65 -3.80
N ASP A 307 11.40 -30.85 -5.11
CA ASP A 307 12.42 -30.25 -5.96
C ASP A 307 12.07 -28.79 -6.28
N PHE A 308 13.08 -27.94 -6.32
CA PHE A 308 12.94 -26.60 -6.88
C PHE A 308 12.67 -26.65 -8.38
N LEU A 309 12.07 -25.59 -8.92
CA LEU A 309 11.96 -25.41 -10.36
C LEU A 309 13.35 -25.47 -11.02
N ALA A 310 13.44 -26.09 -12.19
CA ALA A 310 14.72 -26.30 -12.87
C ALA A 310 15.23 -25.06 -13.63
N ASP A 311 14.40 -24.02 -13.77
CA ASP A 311 14.77 -22.79 -14.48
C ASP A 311 15.88 -22.04 -13.72
N PRO A 312 17.09 -21.89 -14.31
CA PRO A 312 18.18 -21.16 -13.67
C PRO A 312 17.87 -19.69 -13.39
N LYS A 313 16.94 -19.06 -14.15
CA LYS A 313 16.50 -17.68 -13.89
C LYS A 313 15.70 -17.55 -12.61
N ILE A 314 15.09 -18.64 -12.15
CA ILE A 314 14.30 -18.70 -10.91
C ILE A 314 15.17 -19.25 -9.77
N SER A 315 15.71 -20.45 -9.94
CA SER A 315 16.33 -21.21 -8.86
C SER A 315 17.85 -21.04 -8.78
N GLY A 316 18.48 -20.36 -9.74
CA GLY A 316 19.95 -20.21 -9.79
C GLY A 316 20.54 -19.55 -8.55
N ALA A 317 19.79 -18.64 -7.91
CA ALA A 317 20.21 -17.95 -6.70
C ALA A 317 19.97 -18.75 -5.40
N TYR A 318 19.19 -19.84 -5.43
CA TYR A 318 18.69 -20.50 -4.22
C TYR A 318 19.80 -21.12 -3.37
N ALA A 319 20.87 -21.63 -3.99
CA ALA A 319 22.02 -22.15 -3.24
C ALA A 319 22.68 -21.05 -2.39
N MET A 320 22.86 -19.86 -2.98
CA MET A 320 23.38 -18.69 -2.28
C MET A 320 22.39 -18.21 -1.20
N TRP A 321 21.10 -18.14 -1.50
CA TRP A 321 20.08 -17.75 -0.52
C TRP A 321 20.06 -18.67 0.69
N LEU A 322 20.07 -20.00 0.49
CA LEU A 322 20.08 -20.97 1.57
C LEU A 322 21.34 -20.86 2.44
N ARG A 323 22.50 -20.64 1.83
CA ARG A 323 23.75 -20.40 2.56
C ARG A 323 23.67 -19.16 3.44
N LEU A 324 23.15 -18.04 2.91
CA LEU A 324 23.02 -16.81 3.67
C LEU A 324 21.94 -16.90 4.75
N VAL A 325 20.80 -17.56 4.46
CA VAL A 325 19.78 -17.87 5.47
C VAL A 325 20.40 -18.68 6.60
N ALA A 326 21.08 -19.78 6.31
CA ALA A 326 21.70 -20.62 7.34
C ALA A 326 22.69 -19.84 8.20
N ARG A 327 23.56 -19.02 7.58
CA ARG A 327 24.53 -18.16 8.28
C ARG A 327 23.87 -17.17 9.23
N GLU A 328 22.85 -16.43 8.79
CA GLU A 328 22.19 -15.42 9.63
C GLU A 328 21.31 -16.06 10.73
N VAL A 329 20.68 -17.20 10.45
CA VAL A 329 19.94 -17.99 11.46
C VAL A 329 20.88 -18.55 12.54
N ALA A 330 22.07 -19.00 12.14
CA ALA A 330 23.11 -19.39 13.09
C ALA A 330 23.55 -18.21 13.96
N ALA A 331 23.89 -17.08 13.34
CA ALA A 331 24.38 -15.88 14.02
C ALA A 331 23.35 -15.26 14.99
N SER A 332 22.06 -15.22 14.61
CA SER A 332 20.98 -14.67 15.44
C SER A 332 20.67 -15.50 16.68
N LYS A 333 21.06 -16.78 16.71
CA LYS A 333 20.74 -17.75 17.79
C LYS A 333 19.23 -17.95 18.03
N ALA A 334 18.36 -17.43 17.17
CA ALA A 334 16.92 -17.54 17.31
C ALA A 334 16.43 -18.98 17.14
N CYS A 335 15.32 -19.32 17.79
CA CYS A 335 14.51 -20.49 17.45
C CYS A 335 13.50 -20.11 16.38
N LEU A 336 13.31 -20.95 15.36
CA LEU A 336 12.47 -20.64 14.21
C LEU A 336 11.45 -21.74 13.93
N ASN A 337 10.27 -21.32 13.47
CA ASN A 337 9.38 -22.12 12.66
C ASN A 337 9.70 -21.87 11.18
N ILE A 338 9.99 -22.93 10.44
CA ILE A 338 10.08 -22.93 8.98
C ILE A 338 8.71 -23.36 8.46
N VAL A 339 7.94 -22.43 7.94
CA VAL A 339 6.56 -22.64 7.52
C VAL A 339 6.50 -22.75 6.00
N GLY A 340 6.09 -23.91 5.50
CA GLY A 340 5.81 -24.11 4.09
C GLY A 340 4.39 -23.70 3.73
N HIS A 341 4.21 -23.09 2.56
CA HIS A 341 2.91 -22.72 2.01
C HIS A 341 2.70 -23.34 0.62
N THR A 342 1.44 -23.52 0.23
CA THR A 342 1.02 -23.94 -1.11
C THR A 342 -0.08 -23.02 -1.64
N SER A 343 -0.25 -22.97 -2.95
CA SER A 343 -1.46 -22.38 -3.54
C SER A 343 -2.73 -23.12 -3.12
N HIS A 344 -3.89 -22.52 -3.41
CA HIS A 344 -5.22 -23.07 -3.11
C HIS A 344 -5.61 -24.25 -4.04
N THR A 345 -4.71 -24.71 -4.91
CA THR A 345 -5.00 -25.77 -5.87
C THR A 345 -4.94 -27.15 -5.20
N GLY A 346 -5.99 -27.95 -5.35
CA GLY A 346 -6.03 -29.34 -4.91
C GLY A 346 -6.57 -29.55 -3.48
N ASN A 347 -6.30 -30.73 -2.93
CA ASN A 347 -6.85 -31.17 -1.65
C ASN A 347 -6.08 -30.58 -0.45
N GLU A 348 -6.80 -30.10 0.57
CA GLU A 348 -6.24 -29.49 1.79
C GLU A 348 -5.24 -30.41 2.49
N GLN A 349 -5.65 -31.63 2.82
CA GLN A 349 -4.78 -32.58 3.52
C GLN A 349 -3.52 -32.94 2.72
N PHE A 350 -3.61 -32.92 1.40
CA PHE A 350 -2.44 -33.13 0.54
C PHE A 350 -1.49 -31.93 0.62
N ASN A 351 -2.03 -30.71 0.56
CA ASN A 351 -1.29 -29.46 0.60
C ASN A 351 -0.62 -29.21 1.96
N GLU A 352 -1.25 -29.55 3.07
CA GLU A 352 -0.64 -29.54 4.41
C GLU A 352 0.58 -30.48 4.49
N ARG A 353 0.44 -31.72 3.99
CA ARG A 353 1.55 -32.68 3.98
C ARG A 353 2.68 -32.22 3.06
N LEU A 354 2.36 -31.73 1.86
CA LEU A 354 3.34 -31.28 0.88
C LEU A 354 4.12 -30.07 1.39
N SER A 355 3.44 -29.08 1.95
CA SER A 355 4.08 -27.91 2.55
C SER A 355 4.97 -28.29 3.74
N LEU A 356 4.54 -29.22 4.60
CA LEU A 356 5.37 -29.73 5.69
C LEU A 356 6.64 -30.40 5.18
N GLN A 357 6.53 -31.27 4.17
CA GLN A 357 7.69 -31.94 3.59
C GLN A 357 8.69 -30.95 2.95
N ARG A 358 8.18 -29.89 2.31
CA ARG A 358 9.03 -28.81 1.77
C ARG A 358 9.73 -28.04 2.89
N ALA A 359 9.03 -27.70 3.97
CA ALA A 359 9.62 -27.08 5.14
C ALA A 359 10.74 -27.95 5.74
N VAL A 360 10.51 -29.26 5.88
CA VAL A 360 11.52 -30.22 6.35
C VAL A 360 12.73 -30.27 5.41
N SER A 361 12.52 -30.22 4.09
CA SER A 361 13.60 -30.16 3.11
C SER A 361 14.46 -28.90 3.29
N ILE A 362 13.84 -27.73 3.49
CA ILE A 362 14.55 -26.47 3.78
C ILE A 362 15.30 -26.55 5.11
N GLN A 363 14.66 -27.07 6.17
CA GLN A 363 15.29 -27.26 7.47
C GLN A 363 16.58 -28.07 7.35
N ARG A 364 16.52 -29.24 6.71
CA ARG A 364 17.68 -30.12 6.53
C ARG A 364 18.81 -29.44 5.76
N LYS A 365 18.47 -28.65 4.72
CA LYS A 365 19.47 -27.88 3.96
C LYS A 365 20.15 -26.83 4.85
N ILE A 366 19.39 -26.14 5.70
CA ILE A 366 19.94 -25.17 6.65
C ILE A 366 20.83 -25.86 7.69
N GLU A 367 20.39 -26.95 8.30
CA GLU A 367 21.17 -27.70 9.30
C GLU A 367 22.45 -28.31 8.70
N THR A 368 22.43 -28.67 7.41
CA THR A 368 23.64 -29.12 6.70
C THR A 368 24.64 -27.98 6.53
N LEU A 369 24.15 -26.77 6.22
CA LEU A 369 24.99 -25.59 6.00
C LEU A 369 25.46 -24.93 7.30
N ALA A 370 24.70 -25.07 8.38
CA ALA A 370 24.99 -24.54 9.71
C ALA A 370 24.50 -25.52 10.80
N PRO A 371 25.29 -26.58 11.11
CA PRO A 371 24.91 -27.63 12.07
C PRO A 371 24.55 -27.12 13.48
N GLU A 372 25.06 -25.96 13.89
CA GLU A 372 24.74 -25.29 15.16
C GLU A 372 23.30 -24.76 15.25
N THR A 373 22.54 -24.83 14.16
CA THR A 373 21.10 -24.53 14.14
C THR A 373 20.24 -25.74 14.55
N ALA A 374 20.82 -26.94 14.61
CA ALA A 374 20.11 -28.15 14.98
C ALA A 374 19.41 -28.01 16.35
N GLY A 375 18.16 -28.47 16.41
CA GLY A 375 17.30 -28.36 17.61
C GLY A 375 16.62 -27.00 17.81
N ARG A 376 17.01 -25.95 17.06
CA ARG A 376 16.34 -24.63 17.10
C ARG A 376 15.27 -24.46 16.01
N LEU A 377 15.29 -25.30 14.99
CA LEU A 377 14.39 -25.22 13.84
C LEU A 377 13.24 -26.23 13.95
N VAL A 378 12.01 -25.78 13.69
CA VAL A 378 10.81 -26.62 13.64
C VAL A 378 10.12 -26.40 12.30
N SER A 379 9.82 -27.48 11.59
CA SER A 379 9.10 -27.41 10.31
C SER A 379 7.59 -27.48 10.53
N VAL A 380 6.83 -26.62 9.85
CA VAL A 380 5.37 -26.54 9.89
C VAL A 380 4.84 -26.53 8.45
N GLY A 381 3.83 -27.36 8.17
CA GLY A 381 3.08 -27.31 6.91
C GLY A 381 1.80 -26.52 7.10
N MET A 382 1.67 -25.37 6.44
CA MET A 382 0.46 -24.55 6.51
C MET A 382 -0.56 -24.96 5.44
N GLY A 383 -0.12 -25.39 4.26
CA GLY A 383 -0.99 -25.51 3.09
C GLY A 383 -1.36 -24.13 2.53
N PHE A 384 -2.63 -23.92 2.22
CA PHE A 384 -3.20 -22.69 1.65
C PHE A 384 -4.04 -21.76 2.56
N PRO A 385 -4.36 -22.07 3.84
CA PRO A 385 -5.12 -21.16 4.72
C PRO A 385 -4.53 -19.76 4.89
N GLU A 386 -3.20 -19.61 4.81
CA GLU A 386 -2.48 -18.33 4.89
C GLU A 386 -2.05 -17.80 3.50
N ASN A 387 -2.81 -18.10 2.45
CA ASN A 387 -2.59 -17.52 1.13
C ASN A 387 -2.75 -16.00 1.14
N LEU A 388 -1.86 -15.33 0.42
CA LEU A 388 -1.84 -13.88 0.27
C LEU A 388 -2.59 -13.44 -0.98
N VAL A 389 -2.52 -14.24 -2.05
CA VAL A 389 -3.24 -14.01 -3.31
C VAL A 389 -4.48 -14.88 -3.37
N GLY A 390 -4.32 -16.20 -3.23
CA GLY A 390 -5.40 -17.15 -3.06
C GLY A 390 -6.21 -17.45 -4.32
N SER A 391 -5.68 -17.12 -5.52
CA SER A 391 -6.45 -17.30 -6.76
C SER A 391 -6.46 -18.75 -7.28
N GLY A 392 -5.47 -19.57 -6.91
CA GLY A 392 -5.40 -20.99 -7.28
C GLY A 392 -5.15 -21.22 -8.78
N THR A 393 -4.59 -20.22 -9.47
CA THR A 393 -4.23 -20.27 -10.89
C THR A 393 -2.87 -20.88 -11.14
N ASP A 394 -2.05 -20.98 -10.09
CA ASP A 394 -0.70 -21.56 -10.11
C ASP A 394 0.32 -20.87 -11.04
N ASP A 395 0.01 -19.67 -11.49
CA ASP A 395 0.94 -18.86 -12.29
C ASP A 395 1.78 -17.90 -11.42
N LEU A 396 2.33 -16.86 -12.05
CA LEU A 396 3.17 -15.85 -11.40
C LEU A 396 2.40 -14.99 -10.38
N ARG A 397 1.08 -14.86 -10.51
CA ARG A 397 0.22 -14.14 -9.56
C ARG A 397 0.25 -14.84 -8.20
N ASP A 398 0.14 -16.17 -8.19
CA ASP A 398 0.17 -16.99 -6.97
C ASP A 398 1.59 -17.35 -6.50
N ALA A 399 2.64 -16.76 -7.07
CA ALA A 399 4.01 -17.08 -6.67
C ALA A 399 4.28 -16.79 -5.19
N LEU A 400 3.58 -15.82 -4.59
CA LEU A 400 3.62 -15.55 -3.16
C LEU A 400 2.95 -16.64 -2.32
N ASP A 401 1.98 -17.38 -2.84
CA ASP A 401 1.33 -18.44 -2.06
C ASP A 401 2.22 -19.68 -1.94
N ARG A 402 3.18 -19.83 -2.84
CA ARG A 402 4.16 -20.93 -2.86
C ARG A 402 5.50 -20.48 -2.27
N ARG A 403 5.48 -20.06 -1.00
CA ARG A 403 6.63 -19.49 -0.29
C ARG A 403 7.06 -20.33 0.92
N VAL A 404 8.23 -19.99 1.46
CA VAL A 404 8.69 -20.49 2.76
C VAL A 404 8.91 -19.30 3.69
N GLU A 405 8.24 -19.33 4.83
CA GLU A 405 8.36 -18.31 5.87
C GLU A 405 9.25 -18.80 7.01
N PHE A 406 9.99 -17.87 7.60
CA PHE A 406 10.83 -18.10 8.76
C PHE A 406 10.30 -17.25 9.91
N LYS A 407 9.49 -17.86 10.77
CA LYS A 407 8.86 -17.18 11.91
C LYS A 407 9.71 -17.42 13.17
N VAL A 408 10.19 -16.36 13.80
CA VAL A 408 10.87 -16.42 15.10
C VAL A 408 9.89 -16.91 16.16
N ARG A 409 10.35 -17.84 16.99
CA ARG A 409 9.60 -18.40 18.13
C ARG A 409 10.47 -18.41 19.38
N ASN A 410 9.81 -18.60 20.52
CA ASN A 410 10.52 -18.93 21.74
C ASN A 410 11.21 -20.30 21.58
N CYS A 411 12.44 -20.35 22.07
CA CYS A 411 13.03 -21.60 22.54
C CYS A 411 12.32 -21.96 23.87
#